data_AF-A0A2T7EY79-F1
#
_entry.id   AF-A0A2T7EY79-F1
#
_cell.length_a   1.000
_cell.length_b   1.000
_cell.length_c   1.000
_cell.angle_alpha   90.00
_cell.angle_beta   90.00
_cell.angle_gamma   90.00
#
_symmetry.space_group_name_H-M   'P 1'
#
loop_
_entity.id
_entity.type
_entity.pdbx_description
1 polymer ?
#
loop_
_entity_poly.entity_id
_entity_poly.type
_entity_poly.pdbx_seq_one_letter_code
_entity_poly.pdbx_strand_id
1 'polypeptide(L)'
;MIRDLLQMEERKQLRVINLLWHWWLETNRVREGEKRRDSAQLGFLIARTADEFLAIGKEATVAGPKQRKQWKKPMQGTYKINCEHIRHQRADGDM
;
A
#
# COMPACT_ATOMS: atom_id res chain seq x y z
N MET A 1 -8.12 -6.29 -18.98
CA MET A 1 -8.34 -5.93 -17.56
C MET A 1 -7.28 -4.99 -17.00
N ILE A 2 -6.02 -5.40 -16.78
CA ILE A 2 -4.99 -4.48 -16.22
C ILE A 2 -4.64 -3.35 -17.19
N ARG A 3 -4.56 -3.65 -18.50
CA ARG A 3 -4.31 -2.62 -19.53
C ARG A 3 -5.44 -1.59 -19.60
N ASP A 4 -6.68 -2.04 -19.52
CA ASP A 4 -7.86 -1.15 -19.53
C ASP A 4 -7.91 -0.29 -18.26
N LEU A 5 -7.50 -0.85 -17.12
CA LEU A 5 -7.37 -0.13 -15.85
C LEU A 5 -6.35 1.01 -15.91
N LEU A 6 -5.24 0.80 -16.60
CA LEU A 6 -4.19 1.81 -16.77
C LEU A 6 -4.57 2.92 -17.76
N GLN A 7 -5.63 2.72 -18.56
CA GLN A 7 -6.15 3.70 -19.51
C GLN A 7 -7.29 4.54 -18.92
N MET A 8 -7.70 4.28 -17.67
CA MET A 8 -8.73 5.04 -17.00
C MET A 8 -8.23 6.41 -16.56
N GLU A 9 -9.17 7.35 -16.42
CA GLU A 9 -8.94 8.60 -15.70
C GLU A 9 -8.38 8.31 -14.30
N GLU A 10 -7.36 9.06 -13.89
CA GLU A 10 -6.59 8.85 -12.65
C GLU A 10 -7.48 8.62 -11.41
N ARG A 11 -8.55 9.41 -11.26
CA ARG A 11 -9.50 9.26 -10.15
C ARG A 11 -10.24 7.92 -10.18
N LYS A 12 -10.68 7.47 -11.37
CA LYS A 12 -11.33 6.18 -11.54
C LYS A 12 -10.34 5.05 -11.32
N GLN A 13 -9.13 5.19 -11.85
CA GLN A 13 -8.04 4.24 -11.66
C GLN A 13 -7.74 4.03 -10.17
N LEU A 14 -7.55 5.10 -9.39
CA LEU A 14 -7.26 5.02 -7.96
C LEU A 14 -8.41 4.41 -7.16
N ARG A 15 -9.66 4.69 -7.52
CA ARG A 15 -10.83 4.05 -6.90
C ARG A 15 -10.85 2.55 -7.16
N VAL A 16 -10.61 2.11 -8.39
CA VAL A 16 -10.61 0.67 -8.71
C VAL A 16 -9.43 -0.04 -8.07
N ILE A 17 -8.23 0.56 -8.05
CA ILE A 17 -7.06 0.00 -7.36
C ILE A 17 -7.34 -0.15 -5.86
N ASN A 18 -7.86 0.90 -5.20
CA ASN A 18 -8.20 0.82 -3.77
C ASN A 18 -9.31 -0.21 -3.51
N LEU A 19 -10.31 -0.30 -4.40
CA LEU A 19 -11.36 -1.30 -4.29
C LEU A 19 -10.81 -2.73 -4.36
N LEU A 20 -9.94 -3.01 -5.33
CA LEU A 20 -9.32 -4.33 -5.49
C LEU A 20 -8.43 -4.67 -4.29
N TRP A 21 -7.68 -3.70 -3.78
CA TRP A 21 -6.86 -3.86 -2.58
C TRP A 21 -7.71 -4.17 -1.34
N HIS A 22 -8.75 -3.37 -1.07
CA HIS A 22 -9.63 -3.59 0.06
C HIS A 22 -10.41 -4.88 -0.06
N TRP A 23 -10.85 -5.25 -1.26
CA TRP A 23 -11.48 -6.55 -1.51
C TRP A 23 -10.55 -7.72 -1.15
N TRP A 24 -9.30 -7.67 -1.60
CA TRP A 24 -8.30 -8.67 -1.25
C TRP A 24 -8.03 -8.71 0.26
N LEU A 25 -7.94 -7.55 0.92
CA LEU A 25 -7.73 -7.48 2.37
C LEU A 25 -8.91 -8.11 3.13
N GLU A 26 -10.15 -7.74 2.81
CA GLU A 26 -11.34 -8.27 3.49
C GLU A 26 -11.48 -9.77 3.28
N THR A 27 -11.17 -10.28 2.09
CA THR A 27 -11.18 -11.73 1.85
C THR A 27 -10.11 -12.46 2.67
N ASN A 28 -8.93 -11.87 2.89
CA ASN A 28 -7.95 -12.44 3.81
C ASN A 28 -8.41 -12.39 5.27
N ARG A 29 -8.98 -11.27 5.73
CA ARG A 29 -9.51 -11.15 7.09
C ARG A 29 -10.55 -12.23 7.38
N VAL A 30 -11.48 -12.45 6.45
CA VAL A 30 -12.50 -13.51 6.57
C VAL A 30 -11.87 -14.89 6.61
N ARG A 31 -10.82 -15.14 5.82
CA ARG A 31 -10.08 -16.42 5.84
C ARG A 31 -9.38 -16.66 7.17
N GLU A 32 -8.87 -15.60 7.80
CA GLU A 32 -8.22 -15.64 9.11
C GLU A 32 -9.23 -15.68 10.27
N GLY A 33 -10.54 -15.72 9.98
CA GLY A 33 -11.60 -15.85 10.97
C GLY A 33 -12.08 -14.53 11.57
N GLU A 34 -11.65 -13.39 11.04
CA GLU A 34 -12.14 -12.09 11.47
C GLU A 34 -13.54 -11.78 10.94
N LYS A 35 -14.24 -10.88 11.65
CA LYS A 35 -15.58 -10.43 11.26
C LYS A 35 -15.49 -9.49 10.04
N ARG A 36 -16.38 -9.73 9.06
CA ARG A 36 -16.55 -8.84 7.90
C ARG A 36 -16.86 -7.42 8.35
N ARG A 37 -16.21 -6.44 7.72
CA ARG A 37 -16.59 -5.03 7.90
C ARG A 37 -17.90 -4.71 7.19
N ASP A 38 -18.52 -3.63 7.65
CA ASP A 38 -19.69 -3.07 7.02
C ASP A 38 -19.36 -2.55 5.61
N SER A 39 -20.23 -2.86 4.65
CA SER A 39 -20.03 -2.52 3.23
C SER A 39 -20.10 -1.02 2.97
N ALA A 40 -20.92 -0.27 3.72
CA ALA A 40 -21.02 1.18 3.55
C ALA A 40 -19.76 1.87 4.07
N GLN A 41 -19.23 1.43 5.20
CA GLN A 41 -17.94 1.88 5.72
C GLN A 41 -16.79 1.60 4.75
N LEU A 42 -16.75 0.41 4.14
CA LEU A 42 -15.77 0.06 3.11
C LEU A 42 -15.87 0.96 1.88
N GLY A 43 -17.08 1.19 1.36
CA GLY A 43 -17.30 2.06 0.22
C GLY A 43 -16.84 3.51 0.49
N PHE A 44 -17.16 4.04 1.67
CA PHE A 44 -16.70 5.35 2.11
C PHE A 44 -15.17 5.40 2.19
N LEU A 45 -14.54 4.39 2.80
CA LEU A 45 -13.08 4.32 2.95
C LEU A 45 -12.37 4.32 1.59
N ILE A 46 -12.83 3.50 0.64
CA ILE A 46 -12.27 3.43 -0.72
C ILE A 46 -12.39 4.78 -1.44
N ALA A 47 -13.53 5.45 -1.34
CA ALA A 47 -13.74 6.75 -1.97
C ALA A 47 -12.84 7.83 -1.33
N ARG A 48 -12.79 7.86 -0.01
CA ARG A 48 -12.01 8.83 0.77
C ARG A 48 -10.51 8.68 0.54
N THR A 49 -9.99 7.45 0.61
CA THR A 49 -8.57 7.15 0.38
C THR A 49 -8.15 7.51 -1.05
N ALA A 50 -8.97 7.23 -2.05
CA ALA A 50 -8.69 7.64 -3.43
C ALA A 50 -8.58 9.17 -3.59
N ASP A 51 -9.48 9.93 -2.97
CA ASP A 51 -9.44 11.40 -3.01
C ASP A 51 -8.22 11.95 -2.22
N GLU A 52 -7.82 11.32 -1.11
CA GLU A 52 -6.60 11.66 -0.36
C GLU A 52 -5.32 11.38 -1.17
N PHE A 53 -5.23 10.26 -1.88
CA PHE A 53 -4.09 9.97 -2.74
C PHE A 53 -3.94 10.98 -3.88
N LEU A 54 -5.06 11.43 -4.46
CA LEU A 54 -5.05 12.52 -5.45
C LEU A 54 -4.54 13.84 -4.85
N ALA A 55 -4.92 14.15 -3.61
CA ALA A 55 -4.44 15.36 -2.92
C ALA A 55 -2.93 15.29 -2.64
N ILE A 56 -2.44 14.15 -2.14
CA ILE A 56 -1.00 13.92 -1.89
C ILE A 56 -0.20 13.99 -3.20
N GLY A 57 -0.71 13.41 -4.29
CA GLY A 57 -0.06 13.45 -5.60
C GLY A 57 0.10 14.87 -6.15
N LYS A 58 -0.85 15.76 -5.85
CA LYS A 58 -0.81 17.18 -6.23
C LYS A 58 0.18 18.00 -5.40
N GLU A 59 0.40 17.66 -4.13
CA GLU A 59 1.40 18.33 -3.28
C GLU A 59 2.83 17.84 -3.57
N ALA A 60 2.98 16.60 -4.04
CA ALA A 60 4.29 15.98 -4.30
C ALA A 60 5.05 16.60 -5.49
N THR A 61 4.44 17.46 -6.31
CA THR A 61 5.07 18.07 -7.50
C THR A 61 6.14 19.11 -7.20
N VAL A 62 6.48 19.40 -5.93
CA VAL A 62 7.50 20.42 -5.57
C VAL A 62 8.85 19.81 -5.18
N ALA A 63 9.00 18.50 -5.10
CA ALA A 63 10.32 17.91 -4.86
C ALA A 63 11.09 17.77 -6.18
N GLY A 64 11.91 18.78 -6.50
CA GLY A 64 12.93 18.70 -7.56
C GLY A 64 13.78 17.43 -7.44
N PRO A 65 14.53 17.05 -8.50
CA PRO A 65 15.18 15.75 -8.61
C PRO A 65 16.01 15.45 -7.35
N LYS A 66 15.49 14.57 -6.49
CA LYS A 66 16.23 14.08 -5.33
C LYS A 66 17.42 13.31 -5.87
N GLN A 67 18.59 13.95 -5.85
CA GLN A 67 19.85 13.24 -6.07
C GLN A 67 19.83 12.00 -5.20
N ARG A 68 19.95 10.82 -5.82
CA ARG A 68 20.03 9.55 -5.10
C ARG A 68 21.22 9.67 -4.14
N LYS A 69 20.93 9.89 -2.86
CA LYS A 69 21.97 9.99 -1.84
C LYS A 69 22.62 8.62 -1.75
N GLN A 70 23.82 8.50 -2.30
CA GLN A 70 24.66 7.32 -2.13
C GLN A 70 24.85 7.07 -0.63
N TRP A 71 24.78 5.81 -0.22
CA TRP A 71 24.97 5.45 1.19
C TRP A 71 26.32 5.99 1.68
N LYS A 72 26.29 6.71 2.81
CA LYS A 72 27.49 7.16 3.52
C LYS A 72 27.49 6.53 4.91
N LYS A 73 28.67 6.15 5.38
CA LYS A 73 28.87 5.64 6.74
C LYS A 73 28.39 6.69 7.76
N PRO A 74 27.57 6.32 8.76
CA PRO A 74 27.16 7.24 9.82
C PRO A 74 28.35 7.78 10.62
N MET A 75 28.20 8.98 11.18
CA MET A 75 29.18 9.57 12.10
C MET A 75 29.37 8.68 13.34
N GLN A 76 30.55 8.70 13.95
CA GLN A 76 30.82 7.96 15.19
C GLN A 76 29.75 8.29 16.25
N GLY A 77 29.19 7.25 16.88
CA GLY A 77 28.10 7.38 17.85
C GLY A 77 26.68 7.30 17.28
N THR A 78 26.50 7.24 15.96
CA THR A 78 25.18 7.10 15.31
C THR A 78 25.05 5.73 14.64
N TYR A 79 23.98 5.00 14.93
CA TYR A 79 23.69 3.70 14.31
C TYR A 79 22.55 3.82 13.29
N LYS A 80 22.75 3.24 12.10
CA LYS A 80 21.67 3.04 11.12
C LYS A 80 21.07 1.65 11.37
N ILE A 81 19.85 1.60 11.89
CA ILE A 81 19.10 0.36 12.05
C ILE A 81 18.27 0.16 10.77
N ASN A 82 18.52 -0.93 10.06
CA ASN A 82 17.60 -1.38 9.01
C ASN A 82 16.55 -2.28 9.68
N CYS A 83 15.27 -1.94 9.55
CA CYS A 83 14.19 -2.80 10.00
C CYS A 83 13.63 -3.55 8.79
N GLU A 84 14.08 -4.78 8.59
CA GLU A 84 13.48 -5.70 7.64
C GLU A 84 12.79 -6.83 8.39
N HIS A 85 11.52 -7.06 8.08
CA HIS A 85 10.75 -8.15 8.69
C HIS A 85 10.97 -9.43 7.89
N ILE A 86 11.74 -10.36 8.45
CA ILE A 86 11.86 -11.72 7.92
C ILE A 86 10.60 -12.48 8.33
N ARG A 87 9.76 -12.87 7.36
CA ARG A 87 8.70 -13.85 7.61
C ARG A 87 9.30 -15.25 7.62
N HIS A 88 9.22 -15.94 8.76
CA HIS A 88 9.42 -17.38 8.79
C HIS A 88 8.20 -18.05 8.14
N GLN A 89 8.37 -18.63 6.95
CA GLN A 89 7.47 -19.70 6.52
C GLN A 89 7.86 -20.93 7.33
N ARG A 90 6.95 -21.42 8.20
CA ARG A 90 7.06 -22.78 8.72
C ARG A 90 6.88 -23.72 7.53
N ALA A 91 7.89 -24.54 7.27
CA ALA A 91 7.73 -25.75 6.49
C ALA A 91 7.10 -26.79 7.41
N ASP A 92 5.77 -26.79 7.50
CA ASP A 92 5.05 -27.92 8.07
C ASP A 92 4.77 -28.88 6.91
N GLY A 93 5.57 -29.94 6.85
CA GLY A 93 5.52 -30.98 5.83
C GLY A 93 6.58 -32.04 6.09
N ASP A 94 6.38 -32.82 7.16
CA ASP A 94 6.68 -34.27 7.22
C ASP A 94 6.55 -34.75 8.68
N MET A 95 5.44 -35.42 8.99
CA MET A 95 5.39 -36.80 9.52
C MET A 95 3.93 -37.25 9.71
#